data_AF-A0A0S8EEG7-F1
#
_entry.id   AF-A0A0S8EEG7-F1
#
_cell.length_a   1.000
_cell.length_b   1.000
_cell.length_c   1.000
_cell.angle_alpha   90.00
_cell.angle_beta   90.00
_cell.angle_gamma   90.00
#
_symmetry.space_group_name_H-M   'P 1'
#
loop_
_entity.id
_entity.type
_entity.pdbx_description
1 polymer ?
#
loop_
_entity_poly.entity_id
_entity_poly.type
_entity_poly.pdbx_seq_one_letter_code
_entity_poly.pdbx_strand_id
1 'polypeptide(L)'
;MPGPSEAGELPAIAAYPGATDVFSATYSGGEGFPVPMMGDGDIAPEDYGIVKVTMYETSDSPQKVIDFYKREFKDWKEEWTFSMEEMGQEGGIVVWSKDDANLAAWLSASEDEGTTSVVIAVGASE
;
A
#
# COMPACT_ATOMS: atom_id res chain seq x y z
N MET A 1 -13.60 -4.52 24.05
CA MET A 1 -12.80 -4.25 22.83
C MET A 1 -13.77 -4.36 21.67
N PRO A 2 -14.04 -3.28 20.91
CA PRO A 2 -14.81 -3.43 19.69
C PRO A 2 -14.03 -4.34 18.73
N GLY A 3 -14.66 -5.43 18.28
CA GLY A 3 -14.09 -6.36 17.30
C GLY A 3 -14.06 -5.73 15.90
N PRO A 4 -13.31 -6.33 14.95
CA PRO A 4 -13.26 -5.81 13.58
C PRO A 4 -14.65 -5.90 12.97
N SER A 5 -15.25 -4.74 12.69
CA SER A 5 -16.48 -4.66 11.91
C SER A 5 -16.20 -5.24 10.53
N GLU A 6 -17.09 -6.12 10.06
CA GLU A 6 -17.11 -6.67 8.70
C GLU A 6 -17.33 -5.53 7.70
N ALA A 7 -16.24 -4.87 7.32
CA ALA A 7 -16.17 -4.06 6.12
C ALA A 7 -16.44 -4.97 4.92
N GLY A 8 -17.32 -4.54 4.00
CA GLY A 8 -17.54 -5.24 2.73
C GLY A 8 -16.19 -5.64 2.12
N GLU A 9 -16.07 -6.91 1.73
CA GLU A 9 -14.79 -7.60 1.53
C GLU A 9 -13.85 -6.83 0.58
N LEU A 10 -12.96 -6.00 1.14
CA LEU A 10 -11.82 -5.45 0.41
C LEU A 10 -10.98 -6.62 -0.14
N PRO A 11 -10.41 -6.51 -1.35
CA PRO A 11 -9.63 -7.59 -1.91
C PRO A 11 -8.45 -7.91 -0.98
N ALA A 12 -8.28 -9.20 -0.71
CA ALA A 12 -7.17 -9.66 0.11
C ALA A 12 -5.84 -9.40 -0.61
N ILE A 13 -4.95 -8.69 0.06
CA ILE A 13 -3.59 -8.44 -0.41
C ILE A 13 -2.70 -9.59 0.05
N ALA A 14 -1.94 -10.19 -0.86
CA ALA A 14 -0.95 -11.18 -0.50
C ALA A 14 0.14 -10.54 0.36
N ALA A 15 0.43 -11.13 1.52
CA ALA A 15 1.57 -10.73 2.32
C ALA A 15 2.88 -11.05 1.58
N TYR A 16 3.88 -10.18 1.72
CA TYR A 16 5.20 -10.44 1.14
C TYR A 16 5.83 -11.69 1.77
N PRO A 17 6.32 -12.66 0.98
CA PRO A 17 6.80 -13.93 1.50
C PRO A 17 8.03 -13.73 2.39
N GLY A 18 7.95 -14.22 3.62
CA GLY A 18 9.04 -14.10 4.60
C GLY A 18 9.08 -12.75 5.34
N ALA A 19 8.14 -11.84 5.08
CA ALA A 19 7.99 -10.64 5.89
C ALA A 19 7.28 -10.94 7.22
N THR A 20 7.59 -10.14 8.23
CA THR A 20 6.92 -10.15 9.53
C THR A 20 5.77 -9.15 9.51
N ASP A 21 4.56 -9.57 9.87
CA ASP A 21 3.44 -8.65 10.09
C ASP A 21 3.71 -7.82 11.35
N VAL A 22 3.80 -6.51 11.15
CA VAL A 22 4.02 -5.55 12.24
C VAL A 22 2.68 -5.01 12.73
N PHE A 23 1.79 -4.70 11.78
CA PHE A 23 0.53 -4.05 12.07
C PHE A 23 -0.46 -4.21 10.93
N SER A 24 -1.73 -4.45 11.27
CA SER A 24 -2.85 -4.43 10.33
C SER A 24 -4.03 -3.69 10.96
N ALA A 25 -4.62 -2.74 10.23
CA ALA A 25 -5.83 -2.04 10.65
C ALA A 25 -6.73 -1.69 9.46
N THR A 26 -7.99 -1.46 9.76
CA THR A 26 -8.99 -0.99 8.81
C THR A 26 -9.55 0.32 9.30
N TYR A 27 -9.64 1.29 8.39
CA TYR A 27 -10.11 2.63 8.64
C TYR A 27 -11.24 2.96 7.68
N SER A 28 -12.19 3.75 8.15
CA SER A 28 -13.14 4.46 7.30
C SER A 28 -12.46 5.70 6.70
N GLY A 29 -12.77 6.01 5.45
CA GLY A 29 -12.11 7.01 4.60
C GLY A 29 -11.77 8.33 5.29
N GLY A 30 -10.54 8.82 5.08
CA GLY A 30 -10.01 10.09 5.59
C GLY A 30 -9.10 9.99 6.82
N GLU A 31 -9.29 9.01 7.70
CA GLU A 31 -8.59 8.97 9.00
C GLU A 31 -7.39 8.00 9.06
N GLY A 32 -7.12 7.26 7.98
CA GLY A 32 -6.44 5.97 8.09
C GLY A 32 -5.07 5.79 7.44
N PHE A 33 -4.59 6.69 6.57
CA PHE A 33 -3.36 6.44 5.82
C PHE A 33 -2.21 7.35 6.30
N PRO A 34 -1.23 6.82 7.07
CA PRO A 34 -0.15 7.63 7.64
C PRO A 34 1.00 7.94 6.65
N VAL A 35 0.85 7.60 5.36
CA VAL A 35 1.88 7.94 4.36
C VAL A 35 1.57 9.32 3.79
N PRO A 36 2.47 10.32 3.92
CA PRO A 36 2.31 11.58 3.24
C PRO A 36 2.33 11.33 1.74
N MET A 37 1.18 11.50 1.10
CA MET A 37 1.02 11.37 -0.34
C MET A 37 1.87 12.46 -1.01
N MET A 38 3.08 12.12 -1.45
CA MET A 38 3.89 13.01 -2.28
C MET A 38 3.48 12.84 -3.73
N GLY A 39 2.38 13.48 -4.14
CA GLY A 39 1.99 13.56 -5.54
C GLY A 39 0.59 14.14 -5.71
N ASP A 40 0.43 15.07 -6.65
CA ASP A 40 -0.85 15.57 -7.17
C ASP A 40 -1.62 14.48 -7.96
N GLY A 41 -1.69 13.25 -7.45
CA GLY A 41 -2.40 12.15 -8.09
C GLY A 41 -3.91 12.21 -7.80
N ASP A 42 -4.74 11.98 -8.82
CA ASP A 42 -6.22 11.94 -8.76
C ASP A 42 -6.81 10.82 -7.85
N ILE A 43 -5.98 10.11 -7.07
CA ILE A 43 -6.39 8.95 -6.25
C ILE A 43 -5.84 9.12 -4.83
N ALA A 44 -6.61 9.80 -3.99
CA ALA A 44 -6.29 9.96 -2.57
C ALA A 44 -7.05 8.92 -1.73
N PRO A 45 -6.43 8.30 -0.70
CA PRO A 45 -7.12 7.38 0.21
C PRO A 45 -8.35 7.97 0.90
N GLU A 46 -8.43 9.30 0.98
CA GLU A 46 -9.57 10.05 1.53
C GLU A 46 -10.83 9.95 0.66
N ASP A 47 -10.67 9.65 -0.63
CA ASP A 47 -11.77 9.46 -1.58
C ASP A 47 -12.42 8.07 -1.49
N TYR A 48 -11.85 7.17 -0.66
CA TYR A 48 -12.28 5.78 -0.52
C TYR A 48 -12.96 5.56 0.83
N GLY A 49 -14.16 4.97 0.83
CA GLY A 49 -14.97 4.82 2.05
C GLY A 49 -14.39 3.86 3.08
N ILE A 50 -13.65 2.84 2.65
CA ILE A 50 -12.95 1.90 3.53
C ILE A 50 -11.53 1.68 3.00
N VAL A 51 -10.54 1.81 3.89
CA VAL A 51 -9.13 1.53 3.60
C VAL A 51 -8.58 0.52 4.61
N LYS A 52 -8.05 -0.60 4.12
CA LYS A 52 -7.27 -1.54 4.93
C LYS A 52 -5.79 -1.24 4.74
N VAL A 53 -5.06 -1.06 5.84
CA VAL A 53 -3.62 -0.82 5.86
C VAL A 53 -2.94 -1.99 6.55
N THR A 54 -1.88 -2.51 5.93
CA THR A 54 -0.99 -3.48 6.54
C THR A 54 0.46 -3.03 6.40
N MET A 55 1.20 -3.18 7.49
CA MET A 55 2.63 -2.92 7.57
C MET A 55 3.38 -4.23 7.81
N TYR A 56 4.42 -4.44 7.01
CA TYR A 56 5.32 -5.57 7.13
C TYR A 56 6.77 -5.11 7.18
N GLU A 57 7.62 -5.92 7.80
CA GLU A 57 9.07 -5.74 7.79
C GLU A 57 9.75 -6.95 7.15
N THR A 58 10.78 -6.72 6.33
CA THR A 58 11.57 -7.78 5.71
C THR A 58 13.04 -7.36 5.61
N SER A 59 13.94 -8.35 5.55
CA SER A 59 15.37 -8.14 5.28
C SER A 59 15.69 -8.13 3.79
N ASP A 60 14.68 -8.28 2.93
CA ASP A 60 14.82 -8.13 1.49
C ASP A 60 14.84 -6.64 1.08
N SER A 61 15.44 -6.33 -0.07
CA SER A 61 15.52 -4.94 -0.54
C SER A 61 14.14 -4.38 -0.94
N PRO A 62 13.92 -3.05 -0.82
CA PRO A 62 12.67 -2.40 -1.20
C PRO A 62 12.27 -2.66 -2.65
N GLN A 63 13.25 -2.66 -3.56
CA GLN A 63 13.01 -2.93 -4.97
C GLN A 63 12.42 -4.32 -5.20
N LYS A 64 12.92 -5.34 -4.48
CA LYS A 64 12.41 -6.71 -4.57
C LYS A 64 10.96 -6.82 -4.07
N VAL A 65 10.62 -6.05 -3.04
CA VAL A 65 9.24 -5.92 -2.54
C VAL A 65 8.33 -5.26 -3.57
N ILE A 66 8.76 -4.14 -4.15
CA ILE A 66 8.00 -3.43 -5.19
C ILE A 66 7.75 -4.34 -6.40
N ASP A 67 8.78 -5.06 -6.87
CA ASP A 67 8.66 -6.00 -7.99
C ASP A 67 7.75 -7.20 -7.68
N PHE A 68 7.64 -7.61 -6.42
CA PHE A 68 6.65 -8.60 -6.00
C PHE A 68 5.24 -8.06 -6.16
N TYR A 69 4.94 -6.89 -5.58
CA TYR A 69 3.60 -6.32 -5.66
C TYR A 69 3.21 -5.89 -7.08
N LYS A 70 4.14 -5.39 -7.90
CA LYS A 70 3.85 -5.15 -9.33
C LYS A 70 3.39 -6.41 -10.08
N ARG A 71 3.87 -7.60 -9.67
CA ARG A 71 3.41 -8.88 -10.24
C ARG A 71 2.06 -9.31 -9.71
N GLU A 72 1.77 -9.07 -8.43
CA GLU A 72 0.46 -9.35 -7.83
C GLU A 72 -0.62 -8.42 -8.40
N PHE A 73 -0.30 -7.14 -8.60
CA PHE A 73 -1.17 -6.12 -9.18
C PHE A 73 -1.07 -6.02 -10.71
N LYS A 74 -0.57 -7.05 -11.41
CA LYS A 74 -0.39 -7.03 -12.88
C LYS A 74 -1.67 -6.75 -13.68
N ASP A 75 -2.83 -7.07 -13.09
CA ASP A 75 -4.16 -6.89 -13.69
C ASP A 75 -4.82 -5.56 -13.25
N TRP A 76 -4.10 -4.73 -12.49
CA TRP A 76 -4.51 -3.38 -12.08
C TRP A 76 -3.76 -2.34 -12.91
N LYS A 77 -4.35 -1.15 -13.04
CA LYS A 77 -3.71 -0.02 -13.73
C LYS A 77 -2.73 0.65 -12.78
N GLU A 78 -1.45 0.72 -13.15
CA GLU A 78 -0.47 1.55 -12.45
C GLU A 78 -0.78 3.02 -12.76
N GLU A 79 -1.11 3.80 -11.74
CA GLU A 79 -1.49 5.21 -11.86
C GLU A 79 -0.30 6.12 -11.61
N TRP A 80 0.52 5.75 -10.64
CA TRP A 80 1.68 6.54 -10.26
C TRP A 80 2.76 5.67 -9.63
N THR A 81 4.01 5.95 -9.98
CA THR A 81 5.19 5.35 -9.36
C THR A 81 6.19 6.45 -9.07
N PHE A 82 6.77 6.42 -7.89
CA PHE A 82 7.88 7.27 -7.49
C PHE A 82 9.03 6.41 -6.97
N SER A 83 10.20 6.55 -7.58
CA SER A 83 11.43 5.94 -7.08
C SER A 83 12.16 6.92 -6.19
N MET A 84 12.62 6.45 -5.03
CA MET A 84 13.48 7.23 -4.13
C MET A 84 14.96 7.17 -4.54
N GLU A 85 15.31 6.39 -5.56
CA GLU A 85 16.70 6.25 -6.03
C GLU A 85 17.29 7.58 -6.49
N GLU A 86 16.48 8.46 -7.09
CA GLU A 86 16.93 9.81 -7.49
C GLU A 86 17.30 10.71 -6.30
N MET A 87 16.83 10.36 -5.10
CA MET A 87 17.18 11.01 -3.83
C MET A 87 18.32 10.30 -3.08
N GLY A 88 18.90 9.25 -3.68
CA GLY A 88 19.97 8.45 -3.06
C GLY A 88 19.47 7.51 -1.96
N GLN A 89 18.18 7.18 -1.94
CA GLN A 89 17.57 6.24 -1.00
C GLN A 89 17.01 5.02 -1.75
N GLU A 90 17.10 3.84 -1.13
CA GLU A 90 16.46 2.64 -1.69
C GLU A 90 14.99 2.60 -1.26
N GLY A 91 14.09 2.58 -2.24
CA GLY A 91 12.67 2.59 -1.97
C GLY A 91 11.84 3.22 -3.07
N GLY A 92 10.54 3.21 -2.83
CA GLY A 92 9.60 3.80 -3.75
C GLY A 92 8.17 3.70 -3.26
N ILE A 93 7.32 4.45 -3.93
CA ILE A 93 5.88 4.45 -3.71
C ILE A 93 5.23 4.08 -5.04
N VAL A 94 4.22 3.21 -4.99
CA VAL A 94 3.46 2.81 -6.17
C VAL A 94 1.97 2.84 -5.84
N VAL A 95 1.17 3.37 -6.77
CA VAL A 95 -0.28 3.45 -6.67
C VAL A 95 -0.91 2.76 -7.86
N TRP A 96 -1.86 1.88 -7.57
CA TRP A 96 -2.66 1.18 -8.57
C TRP A 96 -4.14 1.49 -8.40
N SER A 97 -4.87 1.41 -9.50
CA SER A 97 -6.33 1.44 -9.52
C SER A 97 -6.91 0.24 -10.27
N LYS A 98 -8.16 -0.09 -9.98
CA LYS A 98 -8.92 -1.11 -10.70
C LYS A 98 -10.41 -0.74 -10.73
N ASP A 99 -11.13 -1.33 -11.69
CA ASP A 99 -12.58 -1.19 -11.85
C ASP A 99 -12.99 0.29 -11.96
N ASP A 100 -12.41 1.01 -12.93
CA ASP A 100 -12.63 2.45 -13.15
C ASP A 100 -12.33 3.32 -11.90
N ALA A 101 -11.25 2.97 -11.18
CA ALA A 101 -10.80 3.59 -9.94
C ALA A 101 -11.71 3.39 -8.72
N ASN A 102 -12.70 2.49 -8.79
CA ASN A 102 -13.48 2.11 -7.60
C ASN A 102 -12.65 1.35 -6.56
N LEU A 103 -11.55 0.72 -6.99
CA LEU A 103 -10.55 0.13 -6.10
C LEU A 103 -9.20 0.82 -6.31
N ALA A 104 -8.49 1.05 -5.23
CA ALA A 104 -7.11 1.53 -5.27
C ALA A 104 -6.22 0.78 -4.29
N ALA A 105 -4.93 0.71 -4.61
CA ALA A 105 -3.90 0.18 -3.76
C ALA A 105 -2.71 1.15 -3.70
N TRP A 106 -2.17 1.38 -2.51
CA TRP A 106 -0.99 2.21 -2.28
C TRP A 106 0.07 1.36 -1.60
N LEU A 107 1.27 1.33 -2.18
CA LEU A 107 2.45 0.68 -1.61
C LEU A 107 3.51 1.73 -1.34
N SER A 108 4.12 1.68 -0.16
CA SER A 108 5.39 2.32 0.16
C SER A 108 6.37 1.25 0.63
N ALA A 109 7.56 1.24 0.07
CA ALA A 109 8.67 0.40 0.55
C ALA A 109 9.91 1.27 0.70
N SER A 110 10.55 1.19 1.86
CA SER A 110 11.77 1.95 2.18
C SER A 110 12.67 1.13 3.09
N GLU A 111 13.97 1.17 2.84
CA GLU A 111 14.96 0.52 3.71
C GLU A 111 15.55 1.52 4.70
N ASP A 112 15.65 1.09 5.96
CA ASP A 112 16.40 1.78 7.02
C ASP A 112 17.18 0.75 7.84
N GLU A 113 18.46 1.03 8.09
CA GLU A 113 19.37 0.15 8.86
C GLU A 113 19.34 -1.35 8.45
N GLY A 114 19.14 -1.65 7.16
CA GLY A 114 19.08 -3.02 6.62
C GLY A 114 17.74 -3.75 6.85
N THR A 115 16.72 -3.01 7.28
CA THR A 115 15.33 -3.50 7.39
C THR A 115 14.44 -2.72 6.44
N THR A 116 13.77 -3.42 5.53
CA THR A 116 12.78 -2.83 4.65
C THR A 116 11.43 -2.81 5.33
N SER A 117 10.93 -1.59 5.57
CA SER A 117 9.56 -1.34 5.98
C SER A 117 8.66 -1.27 4.75
N VAL A 118 7.56 -2.01 4.78
CA VAL A 118 6.59 -2.08 3.70
C VAL A 118 5.24 -1.69 4.25
N VAL A 119 4.65 -0.66 3.70
CA VAL A 119 3.27 -0.26 4.00
C VAL A 119 2.45 -0.47 2.75
N ILE A 120 1.41 -1.27 2.85
CA ILE A 120 0.44 -1.45 1.78
C ILE A 120 -0.96 -1.12 2.28
N ALA A 121 -1.71 -0.37 1.48
CA ALA A 121 -3.11 -0.13 1.72
C ALA A 121 -3.94 -0.45 0.48
N VAL A 122 -5.18 -0.86 0.72
CA VAL A 122 -6.20 -1.02 -0.32
C VAL A 122 -7.47 -0.33 0.14
N GLY A 123 -8.06 0.42 -0.79
CA GLY A 123 -9.31 1.14 -0.60
C GLY A 123 -10.37 0.72 -1.61
N ALA A 124 -11.64 0.84 -1.21
CA ALA A 124 -12.80 0.77 -2.10
C ALA A 124 -13.67 2.02 -1.94
N SER A 125 -14.10 2.61 -3.06
CA SER A 125 -15.11 3.65 -3.07
C SER A 125 -16.48 3.02 -2.82
N GLU A 126 -17.36 3.74 -2.13
CA GLU A 126 -18.74 3.31 -1.89
C GLU A 126 -19.64 3.50 -3.11
#